data_AF-A0A086W7C1-F1
#
_entry.id   AF-A0A086W7C1-F1
#
_cell.length_a   1.000
_cell.length_b   1.000
_cell.length_c   1.000
_cell.angle_alpha   90.00
_cell.angle_beta   90.00
_cell.angle_gamma   90.00
#
_symmetry.space_group_name_H-M   'P 1'
#
loop_
_entity.id
_entity.type
_entity.pdbx_description
1 polymer ?
#
loop_
_entity_poly.entity_id
_entity_poly.type
_entity_poly.pdbx_seq_one_letter_code
_entity_poly.pdbx_strand_id
1 'polypeptide(L)' 'MNARLNVEPNVADHDAFYEMLVDTHQDLNDEQSKMLNAQLILLLSNHIGDLGVLREAFHIARRNVDSPAA' A
#
# COMPACT_ATOMS: atom_id res chain seq x y z
N MET A 1 8.87 18.45 -10.79
CA MET A 1 7.40 18.37 -10.67
C MET A 1 7.14 17.55 -9.42
N ASN A 2 6.55 18.10 -8.36
CA ASN A 2 6.16 17.30 -7.20
C ASN A 2 4.95 16.46 -7.62
N ALA A 3 5.11 15.14 -7.76
CA ALA A 3 3.98 14.28 -8.02
C ALA A 3 3.06 14.27 -6.78
N ARG A 4 1.75 14.28 -7.00
CA ARG A 4 0.72 14.15 -5.97
C ARG A 4 0.32 12.68 -5.87
N LEU A 5 0.05 12.18 -4.68
CA LEU A 5 -0.47 10.82 -4.51
C LEU A 5 -1.81 10.68 -5.24
N ASN A 6 -1.94 9.64 -6.07
CA ASN A 6 -3.22 9.23 -6.62
C ASN A 6 -3.93 8.33 -5.60
N VAL A 7 -5.12 8.74 -5.16
CA VAL A 7 -5.98 7.99 -4.22
C VAL A 7 -7.22 7.40 -4.90
N GLU A 8 -7.36 7.61 -6.21
CA GLU A 8 -8.42 7.03 -7.02
C GLU A 8 -8.03 5.61 -7.49
N PRO A 9 -9.01 4.76 -7.84
CA PRO A 9 -8.73 3.46 -8.46
C PRO A 9 -7.85 3.62 -9.71
N ASN A 10 -6.69 2.99 -9.70
CA ASN A 10 -5.67 3.12 -10.76
C ASN A 10 -5.16 1.76 -11.28
N VAL A 11 -5.77 0.66 -10.83
CA VAL A 11 -5.46 -0.69 -11.31
C VAL A 11 -6.56 -1.08 -12.30
N ALA A 12 -6.17 -1.46 -13.52
CA ALA A 12 -7.14 -1.73 -14.59
C ALA A 12 -7.94 -3.02 -14.36
N ASP A 13 -7.28 -4.06 -13.83
CA ASP A 13 -7.89 -5.35 -13.51
C ASP A 13 -7.86 -5.54 -11.98
N HIS A 14 -8.94 -5.15 -11.31
CA HIS A 14 -9.04 -5.25 -9.86
C HIS A 14 -9.09 -6.70 -9.39
N ASP A 15 -9.78 -7.58 -10.13
CA ASP A 15 -9.97 -8.96 -9.75
C ASP A 15 -8.64 -9.72 -9.77
N ALA A 16 -7.86 -9.57 -10.85
CA ALA A 16 -6.52 -10.15 -10.94
C ALA A 16 -5.57 -9.61 -9.86
N PHE A 17 -5.70 -8.34 -9.48
CA PHE A 17 -4.91 -7.77 -8.39
C PHE A 17 -5.29 -8.35 -7.03
N TYR A 18 -6.58 -8.51 -6.74
CA TYR A 18 -7.04 -9.13 -5.50
C TYR A 18 -6.64 -10.60 -5.40
N GLU A 19 -6.73 -11.36 -6.50
CA GLU A 19 -6.26 -12.75 -6.57
C GLU A 19 -4.77 -12.84 -6.23
N MET A 20 -3.93 -12.03 -6.89
CA MET A 20 -2.50 -11.97 -6.61
C MET A 20 -2.19 -11.63 -5.15
N LEU A 21 -2.93 -10.70 -4.56
CA LEU A 21 -2.75 -10.33 -3.16
C LEU A 21 -3.10 -11.50 -2.22
N VAL A 22 -4.23 -12.17 -2.45
CA VAL A 22 -4.66 -13.32 -1.64
C VAL A 22 -3.66 -14.46 -1.74
N ASP A 23 -3.26 -14.82 -2.96
CA ASP A 23 -2.31 -15.89 -3.22
C ASP A 23 -0.95 -15.62 -2.57
N THR A 24 -0.50 -14.36 -2.59
CA THR A 24 0.76 -13.93 -1.98
C THR A 24 0.76 -14.13 -0.46
N HIS A 25 -0.41 -14.11 0.18
CA HIS A 25 -0.56 -14.35 1.61
C HIS A 25 -0.87 -15.80 1.98
N GLN A 26 -1.12 -16.67 1.00
CA GLN A 26 -1.45 -18.07 1.25
C GLN A 26 -0.34 -18.78 2.04
N ASP A 27 -0.74 -19.63 2.98
CA ASP A 27 0.14 -20.43 3.87
C ASP A 27 1.05 -19.62 4.81
N LEU A 28 0.90 -18.30 4.89
CA LEU A 28 1.61 -17.45 5.84
C LEU A 28 0.86 -17.35 7.17
N ASN A 29 1.60 -17.40 8.27
CA ASN A 29 1.06 -16.99 9.57
C ASN A 29 0.97 -15.46 9.69
N ASP A 30 0.33 -14.96 10.75
CA ASP A 30 0.12 -13.53 10.97
C ASP A 30 1.40 -12.70 10.98
N GLU A 31 2.49 -13.22 11.56
CA GLU A 31 3.78 -12.52 11.62
C GLU A 31 4.44 -12.44 10.24
N GLN A 32 4.42 -13.55 9.49
CA GLN A 32 4.91 -13.60 8.11
C GLN A 32 4.10 -12.70 7.19
N SER A 33 2.77 -12.68 7.33
CA SER A 33 1.87 -11.81 6.60
C SER A 33 2.18 -10.33 6.85
N LYS A 34 2.45 -9.94 8.11
CA LYS A 34 2.91 -8.57 8.45
C LYS A 34 4.28 -8.25 7.86
N MET A 35 5.22 -9.20 7.92
CA MET A 35 6.55 -9.05 7.34
C MET A 35 6.48 -8.85 5.82
N LEU A 36 5.63 -9.62 5.14
CA LEU A 36 5.37 -9.50 3.71
C LEU A 36 4.84 -8.11 3.36
N ASN A 37 3.84 -7.63 4.10
CA ASN A 37 3.28 -6.29 3.91
C ASN A 37 4.34 -5.19 4.09
N ALA A 38 5.20 -5.30 5.11
CA ALA A 38 6.29 -4.35 5.31
C ALA A 38 7.28 -4.35 4.13
N GLN A 39 7.63 -5.52 3.60
CA GLN A 39 8.51 -5.63 2.43
C GLN A 39 7.87 -5.05 1.17
N LEU A 40 6.59 -5.35 0.90
CA LEU A 40 5.85 -4.78 -0.23
C LEU A 40 5.82 -3.24 -0.16
N ILE A 41 5.54 -2.67 1.02
CA ILE A 41 5.56 -1.22 1.22
C ILE A 41 6.92 -0.63 0.82
N LEU A 42 8.03 -1.24 1.25
CA LEU A 42 9.37 -0.75 0.93
C LEU A 42 9.71 -0.88 -0.56
N LEU A 43 9.35 -2.01 -1.18
CA LEU A 43 9.56 -2.24 -2.62
C LEU A 43 8.80 -1.22 -3.47
N LEU A 44 7.52 -1.02 -3.17
CA LEU A 44 6.68 -0.04 -3.86
C LEU A 44 7.15 1.39 -3.61
N SER A 45 7.62 1.69 -2.39
CA SER A 45 8.19 3.02 -2.09
C SER A 45 9.43 3.30 -2.91
N ASN A 46 10.31 2.29 -3.08
CA ASN A 46 11.48 2.39 -3.94
C ASN A 46 11.10 2.57 -5.41
N HIS A 47 10.07 1.88 -5.89
CA HIS A 47 9.56 2.04 -7.25
C HIS A 47 8.98 3.45 -7.50
N ILE A 48 8.25 4.00 -6.53
CA ILE A 48 7.67 5.36 -6.61
C ILE A 48 8.78 6.42 -6.64
N GLY A 49 9.79 6.33 -5.77
CA GLY A 49 10.98 7.20 -5.77
C GLY A 49 10.75 8.68 -5.43
N ASP A 50 9.51 9.18 -5.46
CA ASP A 50 9.14 10.56 -5.14
C ASP A 50 8.80 10.73 -3.65
N LEU A 51 9.67 11.43 -2.91
CA LEU A 51 9.48 11.69 -1.47
C LEU A 51 8.23 12.55 -1.16
N GLY A 52 7.76 13.38 -2.09
CA GLY A 52 6.52 14.15 -1.93
C GLY A 52 5.31 13.22 -1.88
N VAL A 53 5.22 12.28 -2.84
CA VAL A 53 4.18 11.24 -2.88
C VAL A 53 4.21 10.40 -1.61
N LEU A 54 5.39 9.93 -1.21
CA LEU A 54 5.55 9.09 -0.02
C LEU A 54 5.14 9.82 1.27
N ARG A 55 5.48 11.11 1.41
CA ARG A 55 5.04 11.93 2.56
C ARG A 55 3.52 12.07 2.63
N GLU A 56 2.86 12.32 1.50
CA GLU A 56 1.40 12.42 1.43
C GLU A 56 0.75 11.07 1.82
N ALA A 57 1.29 9.95 1.32
CA ALA A 57 0.84 8.61 1.67
C ALA A 57 0.93 8.33 3.18
N PHE A 58 2.07 8.61 3.82
CA PHE A 58 2.23 8.42 5.26
C PHE A 58 1.28 9.29 6.08
N HIS A 59 1.09 10.55 5.68
CA HIS A 59 0.18 11.46 6.37
C HIS A 59 -1.28 10.96 6.30
N ILE A 60 -1.75 10.56 5.11
CA ILE A 60 -3.11 10.02 4.93
C ILE A 60 -3.30 8.72 5.72
N ALA A 61 -2.34 7.78 5.62
CA ALA A 61 -2.42 6.51 6.34
C ALA A 61 -2.48 6.71 7.87
N ARG A 62 -1.63 7.60 8.41
CA ARG A 62 -1.63 7.92 9.86
C ARG A 62 -2.96 8.51 10.30
N ARG A 63 -3.50 9.46 9.52
CA ARG A 63 -4.79 10.09 9.82
C ARG A 63 -5.93 9.07 9.84
N ASN A 64 -5.97 8.12 8.92
CA ASN A 64 -7.05 7.12 8.83
C ASN A 64 -7.04 6.13 10.01
N VAL A 65 -5.87 5.87 10.61
CA VAL A 65 -5.76 5.05 11.82
C VAL A 65 -6.18 5.83 13.07
N ASP A 66 -5.84 7.11 13.16
CA ASP A 66 -6.16 7.97 14.31
C ASP A 66 -7.61 8.49 14.30
N SER A 67 -8.24 8.51 13.13
CA SER A 67 -9.64 8.82 12.93
C SER A 67 -10.27 7.70 12.11
N PRO A 68 -10.48 6.51 12.70
CA PRO A 68 -11.34 5.53 12.08
C PRO A 68 -12.70 6.23 11.94
N ALA A 69 -13.19 6.38 10.72
CA ALA A 69 -14.47 7.03 10.49
C ALA A 69 -15.55 6.45 11.44
N ALA A 70 -16.34 7.34 12.04
CA ALA A 70 -17.52 7.03 12.84
C ALA A 70 -18.53 6.15 12.07
#